data_AF-A0A2E9J1T7-F1
#
_entry.id   AF-A0A2E9J1T7-F1
#
_cell.length_a   1.000
_cell.length_b   1.000
_cell.length_c   1.000
_cell.angle_alpha   90.00
_cell.angle_beta   90.00
_cell.angle_gamma   90.00
#
_symmetry.space_group_name_H-M   'P 1'
#
loop_
_entity.id
_entity.type
_entity.pdbx_description
1 polymer ?
#
loop_
_entity_poly.entity_id
_entity_poly.type
_entity_poly.pdbx_seq_one_letter_code
_entity_poly.pdbx_strand_id
1 'polypeptide(L)' 'ATQFILAFFFLVGHLWHAGRARAAAAGFEKGIDRQAEPTLAMPDLD' A
#
# COMPACT_ATOMS: atom_id res chain seq x y z
N ALA A 1 -7.36 -11.06 27.18
CA ALA A 1 -6.17 -10.32 26.70
C ALA A 1 -5.59 -10.96 25.44
N THR A 2 -5.20 -12.25 25.46
CA THR A 2 -4.56 -12.95 24.32
C THR A 2 -5.32 -12.87 23.00
N GLN A 3 -6.63 -13.12 22.99
CA GLN A 3 -7.44 -13.10 21.76
C GLN A 3 -7.49 -11.71 21.11
N PHE A 4 -7.49 -10.65 21.91
CA PHE A 4 -7.45 -9.28 21.39
C PHE A 4 -6.11 -8.98 20.73
N ILE A 5 -5.00 -9.37 21.37
CA ILE A 5 -3.65 -9.19 20.84
C ILE A 5 -3.50 -9.95 19.50
N LEU A 6 -3.98 -11.20 19.44
CA LEU A 6 -3.96 -11.98 18.21
C LEU A 6 -4.80 -11.32 17.12
N ALA A 7 -6.05 -10.97 17.40
CA ALA A 7 -6.94 -10.32 16.44
C ALA A 7 -6.35 -9.01 15.91
N PHE A 8 -5.70 -8.22 16.78
CA PHE A 8 -4.99 -7.01 16.38
C PHE A 8 -3.85 -7.30 15.41
N PHE A 9 -3.00 -8.31 15.69
CA PHE A 9 -1.94 -8.68 14.74
C PHE A 9 -2.46 -9.28 13.43
N PHE A 10 -3.59 -9.99 13.45
CA PHE A 10 -4.28 -10.40 12.23
C PHE A 10 -4.74 -9.21 11.40
N LEU A 11 -5.25 -8.15 12.04
CA LEU A 11 -5.61 -6.92 11.35
C LEU A 11 -4.39 -6.22 10.73
N VAL A 12 -3.28 -6.10 11.47
CA VAL A 12 -2.03 -5.53 10.95
C VAL A 12 -1.53 -6.34 9.74
N GLY A 13 -1.51 -7.67 9.86
CA GLY A 13 -1.16 -8.56 8.77
C GLY A 13 -2.09 -8.40 7.56
N HIS A 14 -3.41 -8.31 7.80
CA HIS A 14 -4.39 -8.08 6.76
C HIS A 14 -4.11 -6.78 5.99
N LEU A 15 -3.91 -5.65 6.68
CA LEU A 15 -3.63 -4.36 6.04
C LEU A 15 -2.33 -4.39 5.23
N TRP A 16 -1.27 -4.99 5.79
CA TRP A 16 0.00 -5.16 5.09
C TRP A 16 -0.15 -5.97 3.80
N HIS A 17 -0.77 -7.15 3.88
CA HIS A 17 -0.91 -8.05 2.74
C HIS A 17 -1.92 -7.52 1.70
N ALA A 18 -3.04 -6.94 2.12
CA ALA A 18 -4.03 -6.36 1.22
C ALA A 18 -3.46 -5.17 0.45
N GLY A 19 -2.74 -4.27 1.13
CA GLY A 19 -2.06 -3.14 0.49
C GLY A 19 -1.01 -3.61 -0.53
N ARG A 20 -0.14 -4.55 -0.14
CA ARG A 20 0.88 -5.11 -1.03
C ARG A 20 0.26 -5.84 -2.24
N ALA A 21 -0.80 -6.63 -2.03
CA ALA A 21 -1.48 -7.35 -3.09
C ALA A 21 -2.09 -6.39 -4.12
N ARG A 22 -2.70 -5.28 -3.66
CA ARG A 22 -3.23 -4.24 -4.54
C ARG A 22 -2.13 -3.53 -5.32
N ALA A 23 -1.04 -3.14 -4.66
CA ALA A 23 0.11 -2.51 -5.31
C ALA A 23 0.73 -3.43 -6.37
N ALA A 24 0.82 -4.74 -6.09
CA ALA A 24 1.35 -5.73 -7.03
C ALA A 24 0.43 -5.97 -8.22
N ALA A 25 -0.89 -6.03 -7.99
CA ALA A 25 -1.87 -6.14 -9.06
C ALA A 25 -1.85 -4.91 -10.00
N ALA A 26 -1.53 -3.73 -9.46
CA ALA A 26 -1.36 -2.50 -10.21
C ALA A 26 0.07 -2.27 -10.76
N GLY A 27 1.03 -3.12 -10.39
CA GLY A 27 2.39 -3.16 -10.95
C GLY A 27 3.40 -2.14 -10.40
N PHE A 28 3.12 -1.49 -9.28
CA PHE A 28 4.02 -0.49 -8.66
C PHE A 28 4.56 -0.91 -7.29
N GLU A 29 4.44 -2.18 -6.90
CA GLU A 29 4.91 -2.69 -5.61
C GLU A 29 6.42 -2.65 -5.42
N LYS A 30 7.18 -2.49 -6.51
CA LYS A 30 8.65 -2.43 -6.52
C LYS A 30 9.20 -0.99 -6.56
N GLY A 31 8.32 0.01 -6.55
CA GLY A 31 8.69 1.43 -6.61
C GLY A 31 8.08 2.14 -7.81
N ILE A 32 8.44 3.42 -7.93
CA ILE A 32 7.91 4.35 -8.95
C ILE A 32 8.74 4.22 -10.24
N ASP A 33 8.05 4.28 -11.38
CA ASP A 33 8.69 4.46 -12.68
C ASP A 33 9.20 5.90 -12.82
N ARG A 34 10.51 6.07 -12.96
CA ARG A 34 11.15 7.39 -13.06
C ARG A 34 10.81 8.12 -14.35
N GLN A 35 10.34 7.41 -15.37
CA GLN A 35 9.92 7.99 -16.65
C GLN A 35 8.42 8.31 -16.67
N ALA A 36 7.64 7.78 -15.73
CA ALA A 36 6.18 7.88 -15.69
C ALA A 36 5.65 8.13 -14.27
N GLU A 37 6.29 9.04 -13.54
CA GLU A 37 5.86 9.41 -12.18
C GLU A 37 4.49 10.12 -12.22
N PRO A 38 3.42 9.55 -11.62
CA PRO A 38 2.05 10.07 -11.79
C PRO A 38 1.82 11.48 -11.25
N THR A 39 2.53 11.87 -10.19
CA THR A 39 2.42 13.18 -9.54
C THR A 39 2.89 14.32 -10.45
N LEU A 40 3.80 14.07 -11.39
CA LEU A 40 4.28 15.08 -12.35
C LEU A 40 3.23 15.44 -13.42
N ALA A 41 2.20 14.61 -13.58
CA ALA A 41 1.09 14.86 -14.50
C ALA A 41 -0.13 15.50 -13.83
N MET A 42 -0.09 15.68 -12.50
CA MET A 42 -1.16 16.30 -11.73
C MET A 42 -0.88 17.80 -11.56
N PRO A 43 -1.92 18.65 -11.48
CA PRO A 43 -1.74 20.06 -11.14
C PRO A 43 -1.23 20.21 -9.69
N ASP A 44 -0.54 21.32 -9.44
CA ASP A 44 -0.19 21.73 -8.08
C ASP A 44 -1.45 21.97 -7.24
N LEU A 45 -1.31 21.79 -5.92
CA LEU A 45 -2.43 21.89 -4.99
C LEU A 45 -2.73 23.33 -4.56
N ASP A 46 -1.83 24.29 -4.84
CA ASP A 46 -1.87 25.69 -4.43
C ASP A 46 -1.90 26.70 -5.59
#